data_AF-F6G9U6-F1
#
_entry.id   AF-F6G9U6-F1
#
_cell.length_a   1.000
_cell.length_b   1.000
_cell.length_c   1.000
_cell.angle_alpha   90.00
_cell.angle_beta   90.00
_cell.angle_gamma   90.00
#
_symmetry.space_group_name_H-M   'P 1'
#
loop_
_entity.id
_entity.type
_entity.pdbx_description
1 polymer ?
#
loop_
_entity_poly.entity_id
_entity_poly.type
_entity_poly.pdbx_seq_one_letter_code
_entity_poly.pdbx_strand_id
1 'polypeptide(L)' 'MKIENAVALVTGANRGIGLTFARELLTRCARTIYIDYPALWA' A
#
# COMPACT_ATOMS: atom_id res chain seq x y z
N MET A 1 10.64 12.23 -2.16
CA MET A 1 9.19 12.46 -1.91
C MET A 1 8.93 12.42 -0.42
N LYS A 2 8.08 13.31 0.12
CA LYS A 2 7.62 13.23 1.52
C LYS A 2 6.50 12.19 1.59
N ILE A 3 6.62 11.22 2.50
CA ILE A 3 5.63 10.14 2.69
C ILE A 3 4.67 10.43 3.84
N GLU A 4 5.13 11.19 4.83
CA GLU A 4 4.29 11.61 5.94
C GLU A 4 3.02 12.29 5.41
N ASN A 5 1.88 11.82 5.89
CA ASN A 5 0.55 12.28 5.57
C ASN A 5 0.10 12.06 4.10
N ALA A 6 0.85 11.28 3.32
CA ALA A 6 0.52 10.99 1.93
C ALA A 6 -0.66 10.01 1.77
N VAL A 7 -1.33 10.08 0.63
CA VAL A 7 -2.30 9.07 0.16
C VAL A 7 -1.65 8.30 -0.98
N ALA A 8 -1.62 6.97 -0.89
CA ALA A 8 -0.99 6.11 -1.88
C ALA A 8 -1.94 4.99 -2.36
N LEU A 9 -1.75 4.57 -3.61
CA LEU A 9 -2.34 3.34 -4.17
C LEU A 9 -1.20 2.36 -4.45
N VAL A 10 -1.30 1.15 -3.89
CA VAL A 10 -0.31 0.08 -4.11
C VAL A 10 -1.02 -1.12 -4.73
N THR A 11 -0.59 -1.50 -5.93
CA THR A 11 -1.07 -2.70 -6.65
C THR A 11 -0.18 -3.91 -6.34
N GLY A 12 -0.73 -5.13 -6.42
CA GLY A 12 -0.02 -6.35 -6.04
C GLY A 12 0.32 -6.40 -4.55
N ALA A 13 -0.43 -5.69 -3.69
CA ALA A 13 -0.12 -5.54 -2.27
C ALA A 13 -0.44 -6.80 -1.44
N ASN A 14 -0.96 -7.85 -2.08
CA ASN A 14 -1.28 -9.13 -1.44
C ASN A 14 -0.03 -9.99 -1.12
N ARG A 15 1.13 -9.73 -1.75
CA ARG A 15 2.38 -10.48 -1.53
C ARG A 15 3.60 -9.72 -2.08
N GLY A 16 4.79 -10.29 -1.84
CA GLY A 16 6.03 -9.84 -2.47
C GLY A 16 6.32 -8.36 -2.23
N ILE A 17 6.84 -7.69 -3.26
CA ILE A 17 7.29 -6.30 -3.16
C ILE A 17 6.16 -5.31 -2.88
N GLY A 18 4.94 -5.55 -3.42
CA GLY A 18 3.79 -4.69 -3.15
C GLY A 18 3.42 -4.67 -1.68
N LEU A 19 3.43 -5.84 -1.03
CA LEU A 19 3.22 -5.96 0.41
C LEU A 19 4.30 -5.23 1.21
N THR A 20 5.57 -5.34 0.80
CA THR A 20 6.68 -4.61 1.44
C THR A 20 6.51 -3.09 1.29
N PHE A 21 6.12 -2.60 0.12
CA PHE A 21 5.85 -1.17 -0.08
C PHE A 21 4.70 -0.68 0.78
N ALA A 22 3.58 -1.41 0.85
CA ALA A 22 2.46 -1.05 1.70
C ALA A 22 2.87 -0.94 3.17
N ARG A 23 3.70 -1.88 3.65
CA ARG A 23 4.26 -1.85 5.01
C ARG A 23 5.16 -0.65 5.24
N GLU A 24 6.09 -0.37 4.33
CA GLU A 24 7.00 0.78 4.49
C GLU A 24 6.29 2.12 4.40
N LEU A 25 5.21 2.23 3.61
CA LEU A 25 4.38 3.43 3.57
C LEU A 25 3.68 3.66 4.92
N LEU A 26 3.21 2.60 5.60
CA LEU A 26 2.67 2.70 6.96
C LEU A 26 3.73 3.14 7.96
N THR A 27 4.91 2.51 7.96
CA THR A 27 6.02 2.84 8.86
C THR A 27 6.44 4.31 8.73
N ARG A 28 6.23 4.91 7.56
CA ARG A 28 6.60 6.29 7.24
C ARG A 28 5.43 7.28 7.33
N CYS A 29 4.38 6.93 8.06
CA CYS A 29 3.25 7.79 8.37
C CYS A 29 2.41 8.23 7.15
N ALA A 30 2.27 7.39 6.13
CA ALA A 30 1.25 7.64 5.11
C ALA A 30 -0.13 7.72 5.77
N ARG A 31 -0.95 8.71 5.38
CA ARG A 31 -2.30 8.91 5.93
C ARG A 31 -3.23 7.77 5.54
N THR A 32 -3.15 7.35 4.28
CA THR A 32 -4.05 6.34 3.72
C THR A 32 -3.34 5.57 2.63
N ILE A 33 -3.55 4.26 2.61
CA ILE A 33 -3.02 3.36 1.59
C ILE A 33 -4.17 2.52 1.06
N TYR A 34 -4.51 2.73 -0.20
CA TYR A 34 -5.41 1.85 -0.92
C TYR A 34 -4.60 0.68 -1.49
N ILE A 35 -5.14 -0.53 -1.30
CA ILE A 35 -4.56 -1.76 -1.83
C ILE A 35 -5.56 -2.45 -2.74
N ASP A 36 -5.07 -3.11 -3.77
CA ASP A 36 -5.87 -4.02 -4.58
C ASP A 36 -6.03 -5.38 -3.87
N TYR A 37 -7.23 -5.94 -3.93
CA TYR A 37 -7.49 -7.31 -3.50
C TYR A 37 -8.18 -8.08 -4.64
N PRO A 38 -7.45 -8.91 -5.40
CA PRO A 38 -8.01 -9.56 -6.58
C PRO A 38 -9.02 -10.68 -6.28
N ALA A 39 -9.21 -11.07 -5.02
CA ALA A 39 -9.98 -12.27 -4.66
C ALA A 39 -11.48 -12.07 -4.45
N LEU A 40 -12.03 -10.87 -4.68
CA LEU A 40 -13.46 -10.57 -4.45
C LEU A 40 -14.34 -10.65 -5.72
N TRP A 41 -13.78 -11.09 -6.85
CA TRP A 41 -14.49 -11.14 -8.15
C TRP A 41 -14.32 -12.48 -8.87
N ALA A 42 -13.95 -13.54 -8.16
CA ALA A 42 -13.87 -14.91 -8.68
C ALA A 42 -15.04 -15.75 -8.17
#